data_AF-A0A2X2JLK6-F1
#
_entry.id   AF-A0A2X2JLK6-F1
#
_cell.length_a   1.000
_cell.length_b   1.000
_cell.length_c   1.000
_cell.angle_alpha   90.00
_cell.angle_beta   90.00
_cell.angle_gamma   90.00
#
_symmetry.space_group_name_H-M   'P 1'
#
loop_
_entity.id
_entity.type
_entity.pdbx_description
1 polymer ?
#
loop_
_entity_poly.entity_id
_entity_poly.type
_entity_poly.pdbx_seq_one_letter_code
_entity_poly.pdbx_strand_id
1 'polypeptide(L)' 'MYIIKVKGVAKIPDYVQLRDDAFTLLAYFRVDRPDKSLDKIGLGEKAEYIMQLVKEMPFGQIKKLEF' A
#
# COMPACT_ATOMS: atom_id res chain seq x y z
N MET A 1 7.94 6.82 -5.64
CA MET A 1 7.22 5.64 -5.09
C MET A 1 5.74 5.72 -5.44
N TYR A 2 5.08 4.59 -5.63
CA TYR A 2 3.67 4.48 -5.94
C TYR A 2 2.95 3.59 -4.94
N ILE A 3 1.69 3.93 -4.65
CA ILE A 3 0.75 3.09 -3.90
C ILE A 3 -0.38 2.63 -4.80
N ILE A 4 -0.75 1.36 -4.68
CA ILE A 4 -1.83 0.73 -5.46
C ILE A 4 -2.73 -0.04 -4.51
N LYS A 5 -4.05 0.17 -4.59
CA LYS A 5 -5.04 -0.59 -3.82
C LYS A 5 -5.75 -1.57 -4.73
N VAL A 6 -5.58 -2.85 -4.46
CA VAL A 6 -6.07 -3.95 -5.30
C VAL A 6 -7.21 -4.66 -4.59
N LYS A 7 -8.32 -4.82 -5.31
CA LYS A 7 -9.49 -5.54 -4.81
C LYS A 7 -9.27 -7.04 -4.92
N GLY A 8 -9.42 -7.76 -3.82
CA GLY A 8 -9.41 -9.20 -3.81
C GLY A 8 -10.65 -9.78 -4.50
N VAL A 9 -10.52 -11.01 -5.02
CA VAL A 9 -11.63 -11.73 -5.65
C VAL A 9 -11.93 -13.00 -4.86
N ALA A 10 -13.21 -13.28 -4.64
CA ALA A 10 -13.70 -14.44 -3.90
C ALA A 10 -13.07 -14.56 -2.49
N LYS A 11 -12.15 -15.51 -2.30
CA LYS A 11 -11.50 -15.79 -1.01
C LYS A 11 -10.21 -14.98 -0.78
N ILE A 12 -9.75 -14.25 -1.81
CA ILE A 12 -8.55 -13.42 -1.71
C ILE A 12 -8.95 -12.07 -1.08
N PRO A 13 -8.26 -11.62 -0.01
CA PRO A 13 -8.56 -10.34 0.63
C PRO A 13 -8.07 -9.15 -0.21
N ASP A 14 -8.44 -7.96 0.22
CA ASP A 14 -7.99 -6.70 -0.37
C ASP A 14 -6.56 -6.36 0.07
N TYR A 15 -5.78 -5.80 -0.86
CA TYR A 15 -4.37 -5.52 -0.63
C TYR A 15 -3.94 -4.12 -1.08
N VAL A 16 -2.82 -3.70 -0.51
CA VAL A 16 -2.05 -2.51 -0.87
C VAL A 16 -0.69 -2.97 -1.36
N GLN A 17 -0.24 -2.37 -2.46
CA GLN A 17 1.12 -2.53 -2.97
C GLN A 17 1.83 -1.18 -2.91
N LEU A 18 3.06 -1.19 -2.41
CA LEU A 18 4.01 -0.11 -2.58
C LEU A 18 5.04 -0.49 -3.61
N ARG A 19 5.30 0.40 -4.55
CA ARG A 19 6.25 0.19 -5.64
C ARG A 19 7.24 1.35 -5.75
N ASP A 20 8.46 1.06 -6.16
CA ASP A 20 9.44 2.11 -6.49
C ASP A 20 9.10 2.77 -7.84
N ASP A 21 9.97 3.67 -8.30
CA ASP A 21 9.76 4.39 -9.57
C ASP A 21 9.97 3.52 -10.82
N ALA A 22 10.67 2.39 -10.68
CA ALA A 22 10.78 1.35 -11.70
C ALA A 22 9.61 0.34 -11.62
N PHE A 23 8.61 0.61 -10.78
CA PHE A 23 7.49 -0.27 -10.45
C PHE A 23 7.87 -1.61 -9.81
N THR A 24 9.07 -1.75 -9.22
CA THR A 24 9.46 -2.90 -8.39
C THR A 24 8.58 -2.95 -7.15
N LEU A 25 8.11 -4.15 -6.77
CA LEU A 25 7.31 -4.34 -5.55
C LEU A 25 8.18 -4.21 -4.30
N LEU A 26 7.93 -3.17 -3.49
CA LEU A 26 8.64 -2.92 -2.24
C LEU A 26 7.93 -3.53 -1.03
N ALA A 27 6.61 -3.39 -0.96
CA ALA A 27 5.79 -3.96 0.11
C ALA A 27 4.41 -4.36 -0.40
N TYR A 28 3.84 -5.36 0.24
CA TYR A 28 2.52 -5.90 -0.07
C TYR A 28 1.83 -6.35 1.21
N PHE A 29 0.69 -5.75 1.53
CA PHE A 29 -0.02 -6.01 2.77
C PHE A 29 -1.52 -5.85 2.61
N ARG A 30 -2.29 -6.45 3.53
CA ARG A 30 -3.75 -6.38 3.46
C ARG A 30 -4.26 -5.04 3.94
N VAL A 31 -5.36 -4.56 3.34
CA VAL A 31 -6.00 -3.29 3.74
C VAL A 31 -6.46 -3.31 5.20
N ASP A 32 -6.92 -4.46 5.69
CA ASP A 32 -7.47 -4.66 7.04
C ASP A 32 -6.41 -4.99 8.10
N ARG A 33 -5.15 -5.22 7.71
CA ARG A 33 -4.05 -5.54 8.62
C ARG A 33 -2.82 -4.72 8.23
N PRO A 34 -2.60 -3.54 8.85
CA PRO A 34 -1.35 -2.81 8.68
C PRO A 34 -0.21 -3.72 9.09
N ASP A 35 0.59 -4.10 8.09
CA ASP A 35 1.68 -5.04 8.25
C ASP A 35 2.95 -4.29 8.66
N LYS A 36 3.80 -4.94 9.46
CA LYS A 36 5.16 -4.47 9.79
C LYS A 36 6.06 -4.38 8.54
N SER A 37 5.55 -4.74 7.36
CA SER A 37 6.21 -4.54 6.08
C SER A 37 6.63 -3.10 5.83
N LEU A 38 5.91 -2.09 6.35
CA LEU A 38 6.29 -0.68 6.21
C LEU A 38 7.57 -0.35 6.98
N ASP A 39 7.73 -0.90 8.18
CA ASP A 39 8.95 -0.71 8.99
C ASP A 39 10.17 -1.30 8.28
N LYS A 40 10.02 -2.46 7.63
CA LYS A 40 11.11 -3.14 6.91
C LYS A 40 11.67 -2.34 5.73
N ILE A 41 10.88 -1.44 5.16
CA ILE A 41 11.29 -0.57 4.05
C ILE A 41 11.56 0.87 4.49
N GLY A 42 11.67 1.12 5.79
CA GLY A 42 11.97 2.45 6.35
C GLY A 42 10.80 3.44 6.33
N LEU A 43 9.57 2.96 6.17
CA LEU A 43 8.35 3.79 6.14
C LEU A 43 7.51 3.73 7.42
N GLY A 44 8.08 3.24 8.53
CA GLY A 44 7.37 3.14 9.82
C GLY A 44 6.77 4.47 10.26
N GLU A 45 7.52 5.57 10.15
CA GLU A 45 7.03 6.92 10.50
C GLU A 45 5.94 7.45 9.56
N LYS A 46 5.83 6.88 8.35
CA LYS A 46 4.80 7.25 7.36
C LYS A 46 3.63 6.28 7.36
N ALA A 47 3.61 5.28 8.24
CA ALA A 47 2.60 4.23 8.24
C ALA A 47 1.19 4.79 8.42
N GLU A 48 0.99 5.74 9.35
CA GLU A 48 -0.32 6.34 9.60
C GLU A 48 -0.84 7.11 8.38
N TYR A 49 0.01 7.92 7.74
CA TYR A 49 -0.31 8.64 6.51
C TYR A 49 -0.70 7.68 5.37
N ILE A 50 0.10 6.62 5.16
CA ILE A 50 -0.16 5.61 4.13
C ILE A 50 -1.50 4.92 4.40
N MET A 51 -1.78 4.55 5.65
CA MET A 51 -3.02 3.87 6.02
C MET A 51 -4.25 4.76 5.88
N GLN A 52 -4.15 6.06 6.19
CA GLN A 52 -5.22 7.01 5.94
C GLN A 52 -5.49 7.16 4.44
N LEU A 53 -4.44 7.28 3.64
CA LEU A 53 -4.55 7.35 2.19
C LEU A 53 -5.21 6.09 1.61
N VAL A 54 -4.84 4.90 2.11
CA VAL A 54 -5.44 3.62 1.69
C VAL A 54 -6.93 3.58 2.00
N LYS A 55 -7.39 4.13 3.13
CA LYS A 55 -8.82 4.17 3.48
C LYS A 55 -9.63 5.00 2.48
N GLU A 56 -9.10 6.14 2.07
CA GLU A 56 -9.75 7.07 1.15
C GLU A 56 -9.63 6.66 -0.32
N MET A 57 -8.59 5.90 -0.68
CA MET A 57 -8.31 5.54 -2.06
C MET A 57 -9.29 4.47 -2.59
N PRO A 58 -9.88 4.67 -3.78
CA PRO A 58 -10.64 3.65 -4.49
C PRO A 58 -9.76 2.49 -4.97
N PHE A 59 -10.38 1.33 -5.17
CA PHE A 59 -9.69 0.17 -5.75
C PHE A 59 -9.33 0.40 -7.22
N GLY A 60 -8.19 -0.13 -7.64
CA GLY A 60 -7.67 -0.01 -9.01
C GLY A 60 -6.96 1.31 -9.30
N GLN A 61 -6.86 2.22 -8.31
CA GLN A 61 -6.11 3.45 -8.47
C GLN A 61 -4.65 3.30 -8.08
N ILE A 62 -3.80 4.00 -8.84
CA ILE A 62 -2.38 4.19 -8.58
C ILE A 62 -2.20 5.65 -8.19
N LYS A 63 -1.54 5.89 -7.06
CA LYS A 63 -1.18 7.25 -6.64
C LYS A 63 0.31 7.32 -6.39
N LYS A 64 0.94 8.40 -6.85
CA LYS A 64 2.33 8.70 -6.53
C LYS A 64 2.41 9.20 -5.09
N LEU A 65 3.38 8.69 -4.35
CA LEU A 65 3.72 9.16 -3.01
C LEU A 65 4.92 10.11 -3.13
N GLU A 66 4.73 11.35 -2.69
CA GLU A 66 5.77 12.38 -2.69
C GLU A 66 5.99 12.78 -1.23
N PHE A 67 7.07 12.26 -0.65
CA PHE A 67 7.56 12.58 0.69
C PHE A 67 9.07 12.48 0.73
#